data_AF-A0A5J4TIT5-F1
#
_entry.id   AF-A0A5J4TIT5-F1
#
_cell.length_a   1.000
_cell.length_b   1.000
_cell.length_c   1.000
_cell.angle_alpha   90.00
_cell.angle_beta   90.00
_cell.angle_gamma   90.00
#
_symmetry.space_group_name_H-M   'P 1'
#
loop_
_entity.id
_entity.type
_entity.pdbx_description
1 polymer ?
#
loop_
_entity_poly.entity_id
_entity_poly.type
_entity_poly.pdbx_seq_one_letter_code
_entity_poly.pdbx_strand_id
1 'polypeptide(L)'
;ILMGYRGSPNQFESATTYIDLKDKICELELYWRELNNACPSLYSQYDPSSDIATMVLLEDDMIDTVININSDTILGNNIAIQSENGGEGKILSFDNMYKIGSNTESNTLFSISEEKSILRLYQIILDNLLDTTTSPLILLTGNSAHINDAQLHIESCIFTQSGNAPLTELKHNLIQINGGTATIKDVSISNYLFSNGKRVINVETISSLQECQFIMSGTTISKIIQQGNVGGSGIKCTISSGSSIQIQDYCLFEECISESGFGGVLNIALDGGILNMKETTMKKCKALNGGAIYASIISMQEFLISQEVYFEECEAVGDNLLSGRGGAIYINLEQDSPYEFKIGYGVYFKLNQASKFGRDGFVYCKNIDDLNLEQLFLFD
;
A
#
# COMPACT_ATOMS: atom_id res chain seq x y z
N ILE A 1 -7.20 -17.47 18.79
CA ILE A 1 -8.65 -17.30 19.15
C ILE A 1 -9.43 -17.05 17.86
N LEU A 2 -10.58 -17.70 17.63
CA LEU A 2 -11.44 -17.48 16.45
C LEU A 2 -12.76 -16.84 16.91
N MET A 3 -12.94 -15.54 16.71
CA MET A 3 -14.14 -14.81 17.16
C MET A 3 -15.09 -14.58 15.99
N GLY A 4 -16.32 -15.11 16.05
CA GLY A 4 -17.39 -14.73 15.14
C GLY A 4 -17.87 -13.31 15.44
N TYR A 5 -17.75 -12.41 14.47
CA TYR A 5 -18.02 -10.98 14.60
C TYR A 5 -19.41 -10.64 14.05
N ARG A 6 -20.31 -10.12 14.90
CA ARG A 6 -21.66 -9.61 14.58
C ARG A 6 -21.96 -8.24 15.22
N GLY A 7 -20.93 -7.44 15.52
CA GLY A 7 -21.10 -6.10 16.09
C GLY A 7 -19.81 -5.43 16.59
N SER A 8 -19.92 -4.12 16.83
CA SER A 8 -18.85 -3.12 17.10
C SER A 8 -17.64 -3.62 17.92
N PRO A 9 -16.38 -3.26 17.55
CA PRO A 9 -15.14 -3.67 18.25
C PRO A 9 -15.07 -3.26 19.72
N ASN A 10 -15.96 -2.37 20.16
CA ASN A 10 -15.96 -1.70 21.46
C ASN A 10 -16.18 -2.60 22.67
N GLN A 11 -16.70 -3.82 22.46
CA GLN A 11 -16.77 -4.77 23.55
C GLN A 11 -15.38 -5.19 24.04
N PHE A 12 -14.34 -5.17 23.18
CA PHE A 12 -13.00 -5.58 23.59
C PHE A 12 -12.14 -4.40 24.08
N GLU A 13 -12.24 -3.22 23.45
CA GLU A 13 -11.46 -2.04 23.85
C GLU A 13 -11.94 -1.39 25.16
N SER A 14 -13.17 -1.67 25.59
CA SER A 14 -13.64 -1.25 26.92
C SER A 14 -13.12 -2.15 28.05
N ALA A 15 -12.44 -3.27 27.74
CA ALA A 15 -11.82 -4.08 28.75
C ALA A 15 -10.65 -3.33 29.38
N THR A 16 -10.55 -3.33 30.70
CA THR A 16 -9.46 -2.66 31.44
C THR A 16 -8.37 -3.61 31.90
N THR A 17 -8.64 -4.92 31.83
CA THR A 17 -7.72 -5.99 32.22
C THR A 17 -7.90 -7.22 31.33
N TYR A 18 -6.92 -8.12 31.32
CA TYR A 18 -7.04 -9.43 30.66
C TYR A 18 -8.23 -10.25 31.18
N ILE A 19 -8.58 -10.10 32.46
CA ILE A 19 -9.71 -10.81 33.09
C ILE A 19 -11.04 -10.24 32.57
N ASP A 20 -11.16 -8.91 32.53
CA ASP A 20 -12.32 -8.20 31.98
C ASP A 20 -12.51 -8.52 30.49
N LEU A 21 -11.42 -8.60 29.73
CA LEU A 21 -11.43 -9.04 28.36
C LEU A 21 -11.96 -10.48 28.24
N LYS A 22 -11.46 -11.40 29.06
CA LYS A 22 -11.93 -12.79 29.09
C LYS A 22 -13.43 -12.88 29.39
N ASP A 23 -13.92 -12.10 30.35
CA ASP A 23 -15.33 -12.08 30.73
C ASP A 23 -16.22 -11.55 29.59
N LYS A 24 -15.81 -10.46 28.92
CA LYS A 24 -16.53 -9.91 27.76
C LYS A 24 -16.50 -10.83 26.53
N ILE A 25 -15.42 -11.58 26.35
CA ILE A 25 -15.36 -12.59 25.30
C ILE A 25 -16.31 -13.76 25.61
N CYS A 26 -16.38 -14.21 26.86
CA CYS A 26 -17.36 -15.22 27.27
C CYS A 26 -18.81 -14.75 27.05
N GLU A 27 -19.12 -13.46 27.23
CA GLU A 27 -20.46 -12.92 26.93
C GLU A 27 -20.83 -13.00 25.43
N LEU A 28 -19.83 -13.04 24.54
CA LEU A 28 -20.01 -13.17 23.10
C LEU A 28 -20.21 -14.61 22.61
N GLU A 29 -20.16 -15.63 23.49
CA GLU A 29 -20.35 -17.06 23.15
C GLU A 29 -21.61 -17.34 22.31
N LEU A 30 -22.65 -16.51 22.41
CA LEU A 30 -23.88 -16.63 21.60
C LEU A 30 -23.68 -16.38 20.10
N TYR A 31 -22.55 -15.77 19.70
CA TYR A 31 -22.24 -15.40 18.32
C TYR A 31 -21.12 -16.25 17.69
N TRP A 32 -20.62 -17.24 18.43
CA TRP A 32 -19.57 -18.13 17.95
C TRP A 32 -20.19 -19.32 17.21
N ARG A 33 -19.79 -19.52 15.94
CA ARG A 33 -19.85 -20.84 15.32
C ARG A 33 -18.52 -21.53 15.58
N GLU A 34 -18.47 -22.38 16.58
CA GLU A 34 -17.37 -23.33 16.67
C GLU A 34 -17.56 -24.44 15.63
N LEU A 35 -16.51 -24.64 14.84
CA LEU A 35 -16.30 -25.85 14.04
C LEU A 35 -16.08 -27.10 14.91
N ASN A 36 -16.09 -27.01 16.24
CA ASN A 36 -16.23 -28.12 17.19
C ASN A 36 -16.48 -27.59 18.61
N ASN A 37 -17.69 -27.82 19.15
CA ASN A 37 -18.15 -27.49 20.51
C ASN A 37 -17.08 -27.61 21.64
N ALA A 38 -16.59 -26.49 22.21
CA ALA A 38 -16.44 -26.19 23.64
C ALA A 38 -15.81 -24.81 23.93
N CYS A 39 -16.47 -23.98 24.75
CA CYS A 39 -15.80 -22.99 25.62
C CYS A 39 -16.26 -23.26 27.08
N PRO A 40 -15.42 -23.12 28.15
CA PRO A 40 -14.13 -22.45 28.29
C PRO A 40 -13.02 -23.36 28.92
N SER A 41 -12.13 -23.89 28.08
CA SER A 41 -10.78 -24.31 28.51
C SER A 41 -9.67 -23.83 27.55
N LEU A 42 -10.03 -23.16 26.45
CA LEU A 42 -9.09 -22.60 25.48
C LEU A 42 -8.46 -21.28 25.97
N TYR A 43 -9.17 -20.48 26.78
CA TYR A 43 -8.63 -19.23 27.33
C TYR A 43 -7.48 -19.40 28.32
N SER A 44 -7.36 -20.55 29.01
CA SER A 44 -6.18 -20.80 29.86
C SER A 44 -4.90 -21.04 29.06
N GLN A 45 -5.00 -21.19 27.73
CA GLN A 45 -3.86 -21.45 26.84
C GLN A 45 -3.53 -20.28 25.91
N TYR A 46 -4.35 -19.23 25.86
CA TYR A 46 -4.07 -18.05 25.04
C TYR A 46 -3.01 -17.17 25.69
N ASP A 47 -1.92 -16.93 24.96
CA ASP A 47 -0.83 -16.04 25.35
C ASP A 47 -0.81 -14.79 24.45
N PRO A 48 -1.28 -13.62 24.93
CA PRO A 48 -1.28 -12.37 24.17
C PRO A 48 0.11 -11.91 23.69
N SER A 49 1.19 -12.48 24.23
CA SER A 49 2.56 -12.15 23.84
C SER A 49 3.09 -12.95 22.64
N SER A 50 2.39 -14.03 22.25
CA SER A 50 2.84 -14.93 21.18
C SER A 50 1.73 -15.40 20.24
N ASP A 51 0.49 -15.51 20.70
CA ASP A 51 -0.65 -15.98 19.91
C ASP A 51 -1.26 -14.88 19.02
N ILE A 52 -1.99 -15.32 17.99
CA ILE A 52 -2.76 -14.44 17.10
C ILE A 52 -4.21 -14.34 17.60
N ALA A 53 -4.69 -13.10 17.80
CA ALA A 53 -6.11 -12.80 17.95
C ALA A 53 -6.75 -12.72 16.56
N THR A 54 -7.66 -13.65 16.21
CA THR A 54 -8.33 -13.66 14.90
C THR A 54 -9.79 -13.24 15.05
N MET A 55 -10.13 -12.11 14.41
CA MET A 55 -11.50 -11.63 14.23
C MET A 55 -12.04 -12.15 12.90
N VAL A 56 -13.20 -12.81 12.93
CA VAL A 56 -13.84 -13.41 11.76
C VAL A 56 -15.17 -12.75 11.51
N LEU A 57 -15.28 -12.00 10.41
CA LEU A 57 -16.53 -11.40 9.95
C LEU A 57 -17.50 -12.51 9.51
N LEU A 58 -18.74 -12.42 9.97
CA LEU A 58 -19.84 -13.32 9.59
C LEU A 58 -20.91 -12.63 8.74
N GLU A 59 -20.80 -11.31 8.61
CA GLU A 59 -21.64 -10.42 7.79
C GLU A 59 -20.90 -9.11 7.54
N ASP A 60 -21.40 -8.31 6.60
CA ASP A 60 -20.94 -6.93 6.41
C ASP A 60 -21.19 -6.11 7.68
N ASP A 61 -20.24 -5.25 8.06
CA ASP A 61 -20.39 -4.36 9.21
C ASP A 61 -19.89 -2.94 8.89
N MET A 62 -20.36 -1.98 9.68
CA MET A 62 -19.86 -0.62 9.72
C MET A 62 -19.08 -0.44 11.01
N ILE A 63 -17.79 -0.19 10.89
CA ILE A 63 -16.95 0.01 12.06
C ILE A 63 -17.03 1.47 12.50
N ASP A 64 -17.33 1.68 13.78
CA ASP A 64 -17.46 2.98 14.43
C ASP A 64 -16.29 3.28 15.39
N THR A 65 -15.27 2.42 15.38
CA THR A 65 -14.06 2.59 16.19
C THR A 65 -12.77 2.23 15.51
N VAL A 66 -11.75 2.95 15.94
CA VAL A 66 -10.36 2.77 15.51
C VAL A 66 -9.79 1.50 16.14
N ILE A 67 -8.94 0.80 15.41
CA ILE A 67 -8.21 -0.38 15.86
C ILE A 67 -6.74 0.02 15.99
N ASN A 68 -6.27 0.10 17.24
CA ASN A 68 -4.88 0.42 17.56
C ASN A 68 -4.13 -0.84 18.01
N ILE A 69 -3.00 -1.11 17.36
CA ILE A 69 -2.16 -2.28 17.58
C ILE A 69 -0.78 -1.79 18.01
N ASN A 70 -0.54 -1.88 19.31
CA ASN A 70 0.67 -1.44 20.01
C ASN A 70 0.91 -2.32 21.24
N SER A 71 1.92 -1.99 22.04
CA SER A 71 2.26 -2.78 23.24
C SER A 71 1.18 -2.74 24.33
N ASP A 72 0.25 -1.79 24.30
CA ASP A 72 -0.87 -1.67 25.24
C ASP A 72 -2.14 -2.43 24.78
N THR A 73 -2.14 -3.02 23.58
CA THR A 73 -3.30 -3.77 23.06
C THR A 73 -3.56 -5.01 23.90
N ILE A 74 -4.66 -5.01 24.67
CA ILE A 74 -4.99 -6.04 25.67
C ILE A 74 -5.19 -7.43 25.06
N LEU A 75 -5.74 -7.47 23.84
CA LEU A 75 -5.91 -8.71 23.07
C LEU A 75 -4.57 -9.32 22.62
N GLY A 76 -3.46 -8.61 22.77
CA GLY A 76 -2.19 -8.92 22.15
C GLY A 76 -1.94 -8.03 20.94
N ASN A 77 -0.68 -7.80 20.64
CA ASN A 77 -0.25 -6.95 19.54
C ASN A 77 -0.16 -7.72 18.20
N ASN A 78 -0.72 -8.93 18.13
CA ASN A 78 -0.68 -9.80 16.96
C ASN A 78 -2.11 -10.15 16.52
N ILE A 79 -2.65 -9.39 15.57
CA ILE A 79 -4.07 -9.43 15.20
C ILE A 79 -4.26 -9.84 13.74
N ALA A 80 -5.28 -10.67 13.49
CA ALA A 80 -5.79 -10.99 12.17
C ALA A 80 -7.27 -10.66 12.05
N ILE A 81 -7.68 -10.08 10.92
CA ILE A 81 -9.08 -9.79 10.58
C ILE A 81 -9.39 -10.45 9.24
N GLN A 82 -10.46 -11.23 9.19
CA GLN A 82 -10.79 -12.02 8.01
C GLN A 82 -12.28 -12.27 7.85
N SER A 83 -12.74 -12.60 6.64
CA SER A 83 -14.10 -13.14 6.44
C SER A 83 -14.21 -14.59 6.91
N GLU A 84 -15.44 -15.10 7.08
CA GLU A 84 -15.69 -16.52 7.36
C GLU A 84 -14.97 -17.38 6.30
N ASN A 85 -14.21 -18.38 6.76
CA ASN A 85 -13.36 -19.25 5.94
C ASN A 85 -12.13 -18.59 5.30
N GLY A 86 -11.88 -17.31 5.53
CA GLY A 86 -10.64 -16.62 5.16
C GLY A 86 -9.41 -17.06 5.97
N GLY A 87 -8.30 -16.37 5.74
CA GLY A 87 -7.00 -16.54 6.38
C GLY A 87 -5.83 -16.55 5.40
N GLU A 88 -4.63 -16.68 5.96
CA GLU A 88 -3.37 -16.69 5.20
C GLU A 88 -3.35 -17.76 4.11
N GLY A 89 -2.94 -17.37 2.90
CA GLY A 89 -2.80 -18.26 1.75
C GLY A 89 -4.12 -18.87 1.22
N LYS A 90 -5.27 -18.45 1.74
CA LYS A 90 -6.58 -18.93 1.26
C LYS A 90 -7.11 -18.08 0.11
N ILE A 91 -7.88 -18.73 -0.75
CA ILE A 91 -8.62 -18.07 -1.83
C ILE A 91 -10.10 -18.13 -1.48
N LEU A 92 -10.75 -16.97 -1.51
CA LEU A 92 -12.17 -16.82 -1.26
C LEU A 92 -12.81 -16.07 -2.45
N SER A 93 -13.98 -16.50 -2.88
CA SER A 93 -14.73 -15.77 -3.91
C SER A 93 -15.33 -14.50 -3.33
N PHE A 94 -15.51 -13.48 -4.18
CA PHE A 94 -16.12 -12.20 -3.80
C PHE A 94 -17.40 -12.36 -2.97
N ASP A 95 -18.33 -13.23 -3.38
CA ASP A 95 -19.61 -13.45 -2.70
C ASP A 95 -19.51 -13.99 -1.26
N ASN A 96 -18.32 -14.47 -0.87
CA ASN A 96 -18.04 -15.01 0.47
C ASN A 96 -17.16 -14.05 1.29
N MET A 97 -16.83 -12.87 0.76
CA MET A 97 -16.10 -11.84 1.47
C MET A 97 -17.08 -10.87 2.12
N TYR A 98 -16.78 -10.46 3.35
CA TYR A 98 -17.54 -9.47 4.08
C TYR A 98 -16.83 -8.12 4.09
N LYS A 99 -17.64 -7.07 4.10
CA LYS A 99 -17.22 -5.69 4.10
C LYS A 99 -17.06 -5.14 5.52
N ILE A 100 -15.98 -4.40 5.74
CA ILE A 100 -15.87 -3.41 6.83
C ILE A 100 -16.03 -2.03 6.19
N GLY A 101 -17.20 -1.42 6.37
CA GLY A 101 -17.44 -0.05 5.94
C GLY A 101 -16.94 0.95 6.97
N SER A 102 -16.28 2.00 6.50
CA SER A 102 -15.58 2.99 7.32
C SER A 102 -15.83 4.43 6.88
N ASN A 103 -16.75 4.64 5.94
CA ASN A 103 -16.98 5.92 5.28
C ASN A 103 -17.65 7.00 6.15
N THR A 104 -17.90 6.71 7.43
CA THR A 104 -18.30 7.67 8.46
C THR A 104 -17.15 8.08 9.37
N GLU A 105 -16.03 7.36 9.32
CA GLU A 105 -14.96 7.50 10.29
C GLU A 105 -14.01 8.62 9.91
N SER A 106 -13.70 9.46 10.89
CA SER A 106 -12.81 10.61 10.71
C SER A 106 -11.38 10.34 11.17
N ASN A 107 -11.16 9.27 11.94
CA ASN A 107 -9.84 8.89 12.44
C ASN A 107 -9.24 7.77 11.61
N THR A 108 -7.93 7.56 11.74
CA THR A 108 -7.26 6.39 11.18
C THR A 108 -7.92 5.11 11.68
N LEU A 109 -8.40 4.26 10.79
CA LEU A 109 -9.10 3.05 11.19
C LEU A 109 -8.14 2.01 11.76
N PHE A 110 -7.01 1.77 11.11
CA PHE A 110 -6.01 0.82 11.59
C PHE A 110 -4.69 1.53 11.86
N SER A 111 -4.25 1.55 13.12
CA SER A 111 -2.94 2.07 13.50
C SER A 111 -2.06 0.95 14.04
N ILE A 112 -0.94 0.70 13.39
CA ILE A 112 0.06 -0.30 13.80
C ILE A 112 1.35 0.43 14.15
N SER A 113 1.78 0.30 15.40
CA SER A 113 2.96 0.99 15.91
C SER A 113 3.70 0.18 16.97
N GLU A 114 4.97 0.50 17.18
CA GLU A 114 5.84 -0.12 18.19
C GLU A 114 6.25 -1.56 17.86
N GLU A 115 7.21 -2.07 18.63
CA GLU A 115 7.75 -3.41 18.42
C GLU A 115 6.70 -4.50 18.64
N LYS A 116 6.76 -5.54 17.80
CA LYS A 116 5.95 -6.77 17.78
C LYS A 116 4.49 -6.57 17.38
N SER A 117 4.10 -5.35 17.02
CA SER A 117 2.75 -5.05 16.55
C SER A 117 2.54 -5.55 15.12
N ILE A 118 1.59 -6.44 14.92
CA ILE A 118 1.31 -7.05 13.62
C ILE A 118 -0.19 -7.00 13.34
N LEU A 119 -0.56 -6.42 12.21
CA LEU A 119 -1.89 -6.53 11.63
C LEU A 119 -1.87 -7.42 10.39
N ARG A 120 -2.79 -8.39 10.35
CA ARG A 120 -3.09 -9.19 9.17
C ARG A 120 -4.53 -8.95 8.72
N LEU A 121 -4.72 -8.65 7.44
CA LEU A 121 -6.04 -8.51 6.82
C LEU A 121 -6.17 -9.55 5.71
N TYR A 122 -7.22 -10.38 5.77
CA TYR A 122 -7.41 -11.51 4.86
C TYR A 122 -8.81 -11.56 4.27
N GLN A 123 -8.92 -11.50 2.94
CA GLN A 123 -10.18 -11.69 2.21
C GLN A 123 -11.36 -10.87 2.79
N ILE A 124 -11.11 -9.59 3.07
CA ILE A 124 -12.14 -8.62 3.46
C ILE A 124 -12.30 -7.54 2.38
N ILE A 125 -13.47 -6.89 2.38
CA ILE A 125 -13.73 -5.71 1.54
C ILE A 125 -13.60 -4.46 2.44
N LEU A 126 -12.79 -3.50 2.01
CA LEU A 126 -12.61 -2.20 2.65
C LEU A 126 -13.02 -1.09 1.69
N ASP A 127 -13.50 0.03 2.24
CA ASP A 127 -13.80 1.22 1.44
C ASP A 127 -12.82 2.37 1.67
N ASN A 128 -13.26 3.45 2.29
CA ASN A 128 -12.51 4.65 2.59
C ASN A 128 -13.09 5.26 3.86
N LEU A 129 -12.32 6.15 4.48
CA LEU A 129 -12.81 6.97 5.58
C LEU A 129 -13.77 8.07 5.08
N LEU A 130 -14.36 8.83 5.99
CA LEU A 130 -15.11 10.03 5.66
C LEU A 130 -14.32 10.92 4.68
N ASP A 131 -14.90 11.28 3.54
CA ASP A 131 -14.19 11.93 2.42
C ASP A 131 -13.47 13.25 2.79
N THR A 132 -13.97 13.94 3.82
CA THR A 132 -13.36 15.15 4.37
C THR A 132 -12.16 14.93 5.29
N THR A 133 -11.90 13.70 5.76
CA THR A 133 -10.79 13.43 6.68
C THR A 133 -9.43 13.45 6.01
N THR A 134 -8.41 13.82 6.78
CA THR A 134 -7.01 13.82 6.37
C THR A 134 -6.19 12.65 6.91
N SER A 135 -6.71 11.94 7.91
CA SER A 135 -6.09 10.75 8.49
C SER A 135 -6.14 9.58 7.50
N PRO A 136 -5.07 8.79 7.33
CA PRO A 136 -5.10 7.65 6.42
C PRO A 136 -6.04 6.54 6.91
N LEU A 137 -6.54 5.67 6.03
CA LEU A 137 -7.34 4.51 6.47
C LEU A 137 -6.49 3.53 7.30
N ILE A 138 -5.26 3.24 6.84
CA ILE A 138 -4.28 2.40 7.54
C ILE A 138 -2.99 3.22 7.74
N LEU A 139 -2.47 3.22 8.96
CA LEU A 139 -1.18 3.81 9.33
C LEU A 139 -0.26 2.74 9.92
N LEU A 140 0.89 2.53 9.29
CA LEU A 140 2.00 1.75 9.82
C LEU A 140 3.13 2.70 10.23
N THR A 141 3.63 2.56 11.46
CA THR A 141 4.83 3.26 11.93
C THR A 141 5.77 2.26 12.60
N GLY A 142 7.01 2.19 12.12
CA GLY A 142 8.01 1.23 12.59
C GLY A 142 9.43 1.58 12.13
N ASN A 143 10.34 0.64 12.28
CA ASN A 143 11.70 0.65 11.77
C ASN A 143 12.17 -0.78 11.41
N SER A 144 12.22 -1.10 10.12
CA SER A 144 12.52 -2.45 9.62
C SER A 144 13.94 -2.93 9.92
N ALA A 145 14.81 -2.06 10.44
CA ALA A 145 16.12 -2.45 10.97
C ALA A 145 16.01 -3.34 12.23
N HIS A 146 14.86 -3.33 12.91
CA HIS A 146 14.64 -4.10 14.14
C HIS A 146 13.95 -5.44 13.85
N ILE A 147 14.43 -6.53 14.47
CA ILE A 147 13.90 -7.89 14.25
C ILE A 147 12.42 -8.06 14.64
N ASN A 148 11.93 -7.21 15.53
CA ASN A 148 10.58 -7.25 16.08
C ASN A 148 9.81 -6.00 15.69
N ASP A 149 10.00 -5.47 14.48
CA ASP A 149 9.33 -4.24 14.09
C ASP A 149 7.80 -4.40 13.90
N ALA A 150 7.09 -3.28 13.80
CA ALA A 150 5.70 -3.20 13.41
C ALA A 150 5.50 -3.74 11.98
N GLN A 151 4.46 -4.56 11.79
CA GLN A 151 4.19 -5.23 10.52
C GLN A 151 2.73 -5.08 10.07
N LEU A 152 2.56 -4.85 8.77
CA LEU A 152 1.28 -4.86 8.10
C LEU A 152 1.30 -5.94 7.02
N HIS A 153 0.35 -6.87 7.07
CA HIS A 153 0.14 -7.88 6.03
C HIS A 153 -1.29 -7.77 5.51
N ILE A 154 -1.45 -7.54 4.21
CA ILE A 154 -2.75 -7.50 3.54
C ILE A 154 -2.72 -8.52 2.42
N GLU A 155 -3.62 -9.50 2.47
CA GLU A 155 -3.66 -10.57 1.49
C GLU A 155 -5.09 -10.82 0.98
N SER A 156 -5.23 -10.81 -0.35
CA SER A 156 -6.49 -11.10 -1.05
C SER A 156 -7.68 -10.21 -0.64
N CYS A 157 -7.41 -8.98 -0.20
CA CYS A 157 -8.43 -8.00 0.14
C CYS A 157 -8.88 -7.19 -1.08
N ILE A 158 -10.04 -6.55 -0.97
CA ILE A 158 -10.59 -5.66 -2.00
C ILE A 158 -10.81 -4.28 -1.40
N PHE A 159 -10.38 -3.24 -2.13
CA PHE A 159 -10.58 -1.84 -1.79
C PHE A 159 -11.38 -1.16 -2.90
N THR A 160 -12.51 -0.55 -2.54
CA THR A 160 -13.35 0.24 -3.47
C THR A 160 -13.94 1.46 -2.77
N GLN A 161 -13.85 2.63 -3.38
CA GLN A 161 -14.41 3.84 -2.78
C GLN A 161 -15.93 3.72 -2.60
N SER A 162 -16.41 4.09 -1.42
CA SER A 162 -17.82 4.26 -1.09
C SER A 162 -18.45 5.43 -1.87
N GLY A 163 -19.77 5.33 -2.08
CA GLY A 163 -20.54 6.35 -2.80
C GLY A 163 -20.83 5.98 -4.26
N ASN A 164 -21.53 6.88 -4.94
CA ASN A 164 -21.94 6.70 -6.33
C ASN A 164 -21.17 7.64 -7.24
N ALA A 165 -21.06 7.29 -8.52
CA ALA A 165 -20.50 8.18 -9.53
C ALA A 165 -21.39 9.44 -9.73
N PRO A 166 -20.81 10.65 -9.89
CA PRO A 166 -19.38 10.95 -9.82
C PRO A 166 -18.86 10.85 -8.37
N LEU A 167 -17.70 10.20 -8.21
CA LEU A 167 -17.07 10.00 -6.90
C LEU A 167 -16.71 11.35 -6.25
N THR A 168 -16.78 11.41 -4.92
CA THR A 168 -16.24 12.53 -4.15
C THR A 168 -14.73 12.41 -4.01
N GLU A 169 -14.02 13.53 -3.92
CA GLU A 169 -12.58 13.51 -3.66
C GLU A 169 -12.28 13.09 -2.22
N LEU A 170 -11.36 12.15 -2.05
CA LEU A 170 -10.82 11.77 -0.75
C LEU A 170 -9.67 12.69 -0.34
N LYS A 171 -9.71 13.15 0.91
CA LYS A 171 -8.66 14.00 1.52
C LYS A 171 -7.62 13.22 2.33
N HIS A 172 -7.62 11.90 2.23
CA HIS A 172 -6.74 10.99 2.93
C HIS A 172 -6.07 9.98 1.99
N ASN A 173 -4.97 9.37 2.43
CA ASN A 173 -4.40 8.19 1.77
C ASN A 173 -5.14 6.93 2.24
N LEU A 174 -5.15 5.86 1.45
CA LEU A 174 -5.64 4.58 1.97
C LEU A 174 -4.61 3.97 2.92
N ILE A 175 -3.35 3.89 2.50
CA ILE A 175 -2.29 3.26 3.28
C ILE A 175 -1.14 4.26 3.42
N GLN A 176 -0.78 4.57 4.66
CA GLN A 176 0.39 5.37 5.02
C GLN A 176 1.41 4.49 5.73
N ILE A 177 2.64 4.44 5.22
CA ILE A 177 3.74 3.64 5.77
C ILE A 177 4.88 4.59 6.14
N ASN A 178 5.14 4.75 7.43
CA ASN A 178 6.14 5.65 8.01
C ASN A 178 7.31 4.85 8.63
N GLY A 179 7.80 3.85 7.90
CA GLY A 179 8.65 2.77 8.44
C GLY A 179 7.82 1.52 8.74
N GLY A 180 8.45 0.45 9.17
CA GLY A 180 7.74 -0.84 9.32
C GLY A 180 8.11 -1.85 8.23
N THR A 181 7.61 -3.07 8.41
CA THR A 181 7.52 -4.05 7.31
C THR A 181 6.08 -4.12 6.81
N ALA A 182 5.86 -3.84 5.53
CA ALA A 182 4.55 -3.93 4.89
C ALA A 182 4.57 -4.94 3.74
N THR A 183 3.61 -5.87 3.73
CA THR A 183 3.37 -6.80 2.63
C THR A 183 1.95 -6.65 2.12
N ILE A 184 1.81 -6.42 0.81
CA ILE A 184 0.52 -6.36 0.12
C ILE A 184 0.54 -7.44 -0.98
N LYS A 185 -0.35 -8.42 -0.87
CA LYS A 185 -0.33 -9.61 -1.72
C LYS A 185 -1.72 -9.90 -2.29
N ASP A 186 -1.81 -10.11 -3.60
CA ASP A 186 -3.05 -10.50 -4.28
C ASP A 186 -4.24 -9.55 -4.01
N VAL A 187 -3.97 -8.25 -3.77
CA VAL A 187 -4.99 -7.26 -3.42
C VAL A 187 -5.56 -6.61 -4.69
N SER A 188 -6.85 -6.26 -4.67
CA SER A 188 -7.47 -5.45 -5.73
C SER A 188 -7.93 -4.10 -5.18
N ILE A 189 -7.39 -3.00 -5.71
CA ILE A 189 -7.74 -1.63 -5.33
C ILE A 189 -8.25 -0.92 -6.58
N SER A 190 -9.49 -0.42 -6.57
CA SER A 190 -10.02 0.23 -7.76
C SER A 190 -11.06 1.33 -7.51
N ASN A 191 -11.18 2.22 -8.50
CA ASN A 191 -12.18 3.29 -8.56
C ASN A 191 -12.06 4.29 -7.40
N TYR A 192 -10.93 4.99 -7.32
CA TYR A 192 -10.70 6.03 -6.31
C TYR A 192 -10.40 7.39 -6.93
N LEU A 193 -10.94 8.44 -6.30
CA LEU A 193 -10.67 9.84 -6.62
C LEU A 193 -9.93 10.54 -5.47
N PHE A 194 -8.64 10.72 -5.69
CA PHE A 194 -7.61 11.52 -5.03
C PHE A 194 -7.77 13.04 -5.06
N SER A 195 -7.87 13.72 -3.91
CA SER A 195 -7.48 15.14 -3.84
C SER A 195 -5.96 15.36 -3.94
N ASN A 196 -5.54 16.62 -4.09
CA ASN A 196 -4.13 16.96 -4.26
C ASN A 196 -3.24 16.42 -3.13
N GLY A 197 -2.21 15.68 -3.53
CA GLY A 197 -1.29 15.05 -2.59
C GLY A 197 -1.95 13.98 -1.75
N LYS A 198 -2.91 13.22 -2.28
CA LYS A 198 -3.49 12.01 -1.67
C LYS A 198 -3.48 10.87 -2.68
N ARG A 199 -3.38 9.62 -2.21
CA ARG A 199 -3.15 8.45 -3.07
C ARG A 199 -3.49 7.14 -2.38
N VAL A 200 -3.35 6.03 -3.12
CA VAL A 200 -3.55 4.68 -2.57
C VAL A 200 -2.51 4.36 -1.49
N ILE A 201 -1.21 4.36 -1.82
CA ILE A 201 -0.13 4.05 -0.87
C ILE A 201 0.88 5.19 -0.81
N ASN A 202 1.15 5.72 0.38
CA ASN A 202 2.24 6.65 0.63
C ASN A 202 3.27 6.03 1.56
N VAL A 203 4.50 5.87 1.08
CA VAL A 203 5.66 5.42 1.86
C VAL A 203 6.57 6.61 2.11
N GLU A 204 6.87 6.88 3.37
CA GLU A 204 7.66 8.04 3.77
C GLU A 204 8.59 7.70 4.94
N THR A 205 9.89 7.53 4.63
CA THR A 205 10.92 7.23 5.63
C THR A 205 11.79 8.48 5.84
N ILE A 206 11.24 9.45 6.58
CA ILE A 206 11.84 10.78 6.77
C ILE A 206 13.11 10.82 7.65
N SER A 207 13.59 9.67 8.13
CA SER A 207 14.89 9.58 8.80
C SER A 207 15.42 8.14 8.83
N SER A 208 16.71 7.97 9.10
CA SER A 208 17.33 6.66 9.36
C SER A 208 16.81 5.96 10.63
N LEU A 209 15.87 6.57 11.36
CA LEU A 209 15.22 5.97 12.54
C LEU A 209 13.92 5.24 12.17
N GLN A 210 13.48 5.28 10.90
CA GLN A 210 12.22 4.73 10.43
C GLN A 210 12.42 4.03 9.08
N GLU A 211 13.33 3.05 9.02
CA GLU A 211 13.54 2.25 7.82
C GLU A 211 12.25 1.47 7.46
N CYS A 212 12.02 1.27 6.17
CA CYS A 212 10.86 0.55 5.67
C CYS A 212 11.26 -0.61 4.75
N GLN A 213 10.62 -1.76 4.94
CA GLN A 213 10.58 -2.82 3.94
C GLN A 213 9.15 -2.94 3.41
N PHE A 214 8.92 -2.57 2.14
CA PHE A 214 7.62 -2.70 1.49
C PHE A 214 7.71 -3.69 0.31
N ILE A 215 6.89 -4.74 0.36
CA ILE A 215 6.77 -5.74 -0.69
C ILE A 215 5.33 -5.76 -1.20
N MET A 216 5.17 -5.64 -2.52
CA MET A 216 3.89 -5.79 -3.20
C MET A 216 3.98 -6.89 -4.26
N SER A 217 3.03 -7.82 -4.24
CA SER A 217 2.98 -9.00 -5.12
C SER A 217 1.55 -9.29 -5.59
N GLY A 218 1.37 -9.74 -6.83
CA GLY A 218 0.06 -10.17 -7.37
C GLY A 218 -1.06 -9.13 -7.33
N THR A 219 -0.72 -7.86 -7.09
CA THR A 219 -1.70 -6.82 -6.72
C THR A 219 -2.12 -6.01 -7.93
N THR A 220 -3.41 -5.71 -8.02
CA THR A 220 -3.99 -4.84 -9.06
C THR A 220 -4.44 -3.51 -8.45
N ILE A 221 -3.94 -2.40 -8.99
CA ILE A 221 -4.39 -1.04 -8.68
C ILE A 221 -4.91 -0.42 -9.97
N SER A 222 -6.20 -0.08 -10.04
CA SER A 222 -6.79 0.41 -11.29
C SER A 222 -7.79 1.54 -11.13
N LYS A 223 -7.94 2.36 -12.18
CA LYS A 223 -8.91 3.47 -12.23
C LYS A 223 -8.75 4.42 -11.05
N ILE A 224 -7.53 4.91 -10.88
CA ILE A 224 -7.17 5.83 -9.80
C ILE A 224 -6.91 7.19 -10.43
N ILE A 225 -7.57 8.22 -9.91
CA ILE A 225 -7.38 9.60 -10.36
C ILE A 225 -6.90 10.41 -9.17
N GLN A 226 -5.83 11.17 -9.31
CA GLN A 226 -5.37 12.15 -8.34
C GLN A 226 -5.36 13.54 -8.97
N GLN A 227 -6.18 14.44 -8.43
CA GLN A 227 -6.23 15.84 -8.84
C GLN A 227 -5.03 16.60 -8.29
N GLY A 228 -4.61 17.67 -8.97
CA GLY A 228 -3.51 18.52 -8.51
C GLY A 228 -2.13 18.05 -8.95
N ASN A 229 -1.08 18.62 -8.34
CA ASN A 229 0.27 18.71 -8.90
C ASN A 229 1.35 17.88 -8.20
N VAL A 230 0.98 16.99 -7.27
CA VAL A 230 1.97 16.15 -6.57
C VAL A 230 2.35 14.91 -7.37
N GLY A 231 1.37 14.11 -7.80
CA GLY A 231 1.65 12.87 -8.52
C GLY A 231 1.71 11.62 -7.66
N GLY A 232 1.91 10.46 -8.29
CA GLY A 232 1.94 9.15 -7.63
C GLY A 232 0.55 8.73 -7.15
N SER A 233 -0.45 8.76 -8.05
CA SER A 233 -1.85 8.48 -7.71
C SER A 233 -2.05 7.08 -7.10
N GLY A 234 -1.28 6.10 -7.60
CA GLY A 234 -1.16 4.79 -6.97
C GLY A 234 -0.22 4.85 -5.77
N ILE A 235 1.05 5.14 -6.02
CA ILE A 235 2.11 5.06 -5.03
C ILE A 235 2.95 6.33 -5.04
N LYS A 236 3.17 6.92 -3.86
CA LYS A 236 4.27 7.86 -3.67
C LYS A 236 5.24 7.30 -2.65
N CYS A 237 6.53 7.35 -2.96
CA CYS A 237 7.60 6.92 -2.07
C CYS A 237 8.60 8.05 -1.86
N THR A 238 8.98 8.30 -0.62
CA THR A 238 10.20 9.03 -0.26
C THR A 238 10.99 8.09 0.64
N ILE A 239 12.07 7.52 0.10
CA ILE A 239 12.85 6.51 0.83
C ILE A 239 14.31 6.91 1.00
N SER A 240 14.86 6.56 2.17
CA SER A 240 16.26 6.77 2.54
C SER A 240 17.03 5.46 2.61
N SER A 241 18.35 5.55 2.82
CA SER A 241 19.20 4.39 3.12
C SER A 241 18.58 3.45 4.17
N GLY A 242 18.73 2.14 3.96
CA GLY A 242 18.12 1.08 4.79
C GLY A 242 16.72 0.65 4.35
N SER A 243 16.00 1.51 3.63
CA SER A 243 14.65 1.19 3.15
C SER A 243 14.64 0.50 1.79
N SER A 244 13.66 -0.38 1.56
CA SER A 244 13.50 -1.12 0.31
C SER A 244 12.05 -1.23 -0.12
N ILE A 245 11.83 -1.07 -1.42
CA ILE A 245 10.54 -1.22 -2.10
C ILE A 245 10.68 -2.30 -3.17
N GLN A 246 9.84 -3.34 -3.11
CA GLN A 246 9.80 -4.41 -4.09
C GLN A 246 8.40 -4.54 -4.67
N ILE A 247 8.28 -4.45 -5.99
CA ILE A 247 7.03 -4.64 -6.72
C ILE A 247 7.23 -5.78 -7.72
N GLN A 248 6.50 -6.88 -7.54
CA GLN A 248 6.79 -8.13 -8.25
C GLN A 248 5.57 -9.02 -8.47
N ASP A 249 5.79 -10.20 -9.04
CA ASP A 249 4.83 -11.29 -9.13
C ASP A 249 3.53 -10.88 -9.83
N TYR A 250 3.65 -10.33 -11.04
CA TYR A 250 2.54 -9.95 -11.92
C TYR A 250 1.60 -8.87 -11.36
N CYS A 251 2.17 -7.82 -10.76
CA CYS A 251 1.41 -6.64 -10.38
C CYS A 251 0.85 -5.90 -11.62
N LEU A 252 -0.35 -5.34 -11.50
CA LEU A 252 -1.01 -4.58 -12.56
C LEU A 252 -1.40 -3.18 -12.07
N PHE A 253 -0.97 -2.17 -12.81
CA PHE A 253 -1.47 -0.81 -12.69
C PHE A 253 -2.17 -0.41 -13.98
N GLU A 254 -3.48 -0.13 -13.93
CA GLU A 254 -4.25 0.25 -15.12
C GLU A 254 -5.03 1.54 -14.88
N GLU A 255 -4.90 2.53 -15.75
CA GLU A 255 -5.64 3.80 -15.64
C GLU A 255 -5.36 4.53 -14.31
N CYS A 256 -4.10 4.56 -13.88
CA CYS A 256 -3.61 5.42 -12.79
C CYS A 256 -3.20 6.79 -13.35
N ILE A 257 -3.91 7.85 -12.94
CA ILE A 257 -3.86 9.17 -13.54
C ILE A 257 -3.52 10.22 -12.48
N SER A 258 -2.45 10.97 -12.70
CA SER A 258 -2.13 12.19 -11.96
C SER A 258 -2.34 13.40 -12.87
N GLU A 259 -3.44 14.13 -12.70
CA GLU A 259 -3.93 15.12 -13.68
C GLU A 259 -2.92 16.22 -14.02
N SER A 260 -2.17 16.68 -13.02
CA SER A 260 -1.13 17.71 -13.18
C SER A 260 0.14 17.38 -12.38
N GLY A 261 0.23 16.17 -11.84
CA GLY A 261 1.35 15.68 -11.05
C GLY A 261 2.31 14.80 -11.86
N PHE A 262 3.33 14.28 -11.21
CA PHE A 262 4.34 13.42 -11.85
C PHE A 262 4.10 11.94 -11.54
N GLY A 263 4.39 11.03 -12.48
CA GLY A 263 4.24 9.59 -12.22
C GLY A 263 2.78 9.19 -12.02
N GLY A 264 2.10 8.70 -13.05
CA GLY A 264 0.69 8.30 -12.92
C GLY A 264 0.51 7.19 -11.89
N VAL A 265 1.45 6.25 -11.88
CA VAL A 265 1.54 5.15 -10.91
C VAL A 265 2.43 5.53 -9.75
N LEU A 266 3.73 5.73 -10.02
CA LEU A 266 4.76 5.87 -9.00
C LEU A 266 5.43 7.25 -9.13
N ASN A 267 5.38 8.03 -8.05
CA ASN A 267 6.27 9.17 -7.86
C ASN A 267 7.24 8.85 -6.71
N ILE A 268 8.51 8.66 -7.03
CA ILE A 268 9.53 8.28 -6.04
C ILE A 268 10.62 9.33 -5.92
N ALA A 269 10.99 9.65 -4.68
CA ALA A 269 12.22 10.33 -4.32
C ALA A 269 13.16 9.35 -3.59
N LEU A 270 14.35 9.15 -4.15
CA LEU A 270 15.40 8.30 -3.62
C LEU A 270 16.51 9.17 -3.04
N ASP A 271 16.72 9.06 -1.72
CA ASP A 271 17.91 9.55 -1.02
C ASP A 271 18.58 8.39 -0.27
N GLY A 272 18.93 7.38 -1.04
CA GLY A 272 19.36 6.06 -0.59
C GLY A 272 18.30 5.00 -0.89
N GLY A 273 18.48 3.83 -0.30
CA GLY A 273 17.51 2.74 -0.34
C GLY A 273 17.46 2.00 -1.69
N ILE A 274 16.52 1.07 -1.77
CA ILE A 274 16.37 0.12 -2.87
C ILE A 274 14.97 0.26 -3.48
N LEU A 275 14.89 0.39 -4.80
CA LEU A 275 13.66 0.20 -5.57
C LEU A 275 13.87 -0.90 -6.62
N ASN A 276 13.17 -2.02 -6.45
CA ASN A 276 13.18 -3.12 -7.40
C ASN A 276 11.79 -3.41 -7.94
N MET A 277 11.71 -3.55 -9.26
CA MET A 277 10.48 -3.87 -9.96
C MET A 277 10.72 -4.93 -11.02
N LYS A 278 9.90 -5.98 -10.97
CA LYS A 278 9.87 -7.06 -11.96
C LYS A 278 8.45 -7.54 -12.17
N GLU A 279 8.21 -8.27 -13.25
CA GLU A 279 6.93 -8.95 -13.53
C GLU A 279 5.75 -8.01 -13.27
N THR A 280 5.73 -6.84 -13.91
CA THR A 280 4.76 -5.78 -13.59
C THR A 280 4.29 -5.10 -14.86
N THR A 281 2.99 -4.84 -14.96
CA THR A 281 2.41 -4.10 -16.09
C THR A 281 1.86 -2.76 -15.63
N MET A 282 2.28 -1.69 -16.28
CA MET A 282 1.66 -0.36 -16.21
C MET A 282 0.99 -0.04 -17.52
N LYS A 283 -0.32 0.20 -17.48
CA LYS A 283 -1.15 0.35 -18.66
C LYS A 283 -2.03 1.59 -18.59
N LYS A 284 -2.05 2.37 -19.67
CA LYS A 284 -2.89 3.59 -19.80
C LYS A 284 -2.73 4.57 -18.63
N CYS A 285 -1.52 4.63 -18.07
CA CYS A 285 -1.21 5.55 -16.98
C CYS A 285 -0.86 6.92 -17.54
N LYS A 286 -1.21 7.98 -16.80
CA LYS A 286 -1.05 9.36 -17.29
C LYS A 286 -0.53 10.30 -16.22
N ALA A 287 0.42 11.15 -16.60
CA ALA A 287 0.95 12.21 -15.73
C ALA A 287 1.55 13.38 -16.54
N LEU A 288 1.98 14.43 -15.83
CA LEU A 288 2.66 15.58 -16.42
C LEU A 288 4.06 15.20 -16.97
N ASN A 289 4.81 14.39 -16.22
CA ASN A 289 6.07 13.77 -16.65
C ASN A 289 6.11 12.35 -16.09
N GLY A 290 6.64 11.40 -16.87
CA GLY A 290 6.67 10.00 -16.47
C GLY A 290 5.25 9.44 -16.41
N GLY A 291 4.64 9.13 -17.55
CA GLY A 291 3.21 8.77 -17.60
C GLY A 291 2.84 7.64 -16.62
N ALA A 292 3.75 6.70 -16.39
CA ALA A 292 3.66 5.73 -15.29
C ALA A 292 4.57 6.09 -14.10
N ILE A 293 5.88 6.26 -14.34
CA ILE A 293 6.88 6.42 -13.27
C ILE A 293 7.59 7.75 -13.41
N TYR A 294 7.65 8.50 -12.31
CA TYR A 294 8.58 9.60 -12.12
C TYR A 294 9.51 9.27 -10.95
N ALA A 295 10.82 9.31 -11.19
CA ALA A 295 11.84 9.10 -10.17
C ALA A 295 12.74 10.32 -10.05
N SER A 296 12.90 10.85 -8.83
CA SER A 296 13.94 11.81 -8.47
C SER A 296 15.01 11.12 -7.63
N ILE A 297 16.24 11.14 -8.12
CA ILE A 297 17.36 10.39 -7.54
C ILE A 297 18.40 11.39 -7.05
N ILE A 298 18.51 11.51 -5.73
CA ILE A 298 19.59 12.23 -5.05
C ILE A 298 20.74 11.27 -4.81
N SER A 299 20.42 10.12 -4.20
CA SER A 299 21.32 8.99 -3.97
C SER A 299 20.48 7.70 -3.95
N MET A 300 21.08 6.54 -4.14
CA MET A 300 20.39 5.24 -4.02
C MET A 300 21.40 4.12 -3.77
N GLN A 301 20.93 3.01 -3.21
CA GLN A 301 21.68 1.75 -3.15
C GLN A 301 21.42 0.91 -4.40
N GLU A 302 20.16 0.82 -4.83
CA GLU A 302 19.78 0.10 -6.04
C GLU A 302 18.47 0.67 -6.61
N PHE A 303 18.42 0.82 -7.93
CA PHE A 303 17.18 1.06 -8.65
C PHE A 303 17.15 0.18 -9.89
N LEU A 304 16.39 -0.92 -9.83
CA LEU A 304 16.28 -1.89 -10.92
C LEU A 304 14.83 -2.05 -11.38
N ILE A 305 14.60 -1.83 -12.68
CA ILE A 305 13.38 -2.26 -13.38
C ILE A 305 13.81 -3.27 -14.43
N SER A 306 13.37 -4.52 -14.32
CA SER A 306 13.78 -5.59 -15.25
C SER A 306 12.84 -6.79 -15.18
N GLN A 307 13.04 -7.79 -16.04
CA GLN A 307 12.34 -9.08 -16.00
C GLN A 307 10.81 -8.95 -16.15
N GLU A 308 10.34 -8.92 -17.39
CA GLU A 308 8.90 -8.92 -17.73
C GLU A 308 8.13 -7.70 -17.18
N VAL A 309 8.70 -6.51 -17.37
CA VAL A 309 8.02 -5.24 -17.05
C VAL A 309 7.49 -4.60 -18.31
N TYR A 310 6.21 -4.23 -18.31
CA TYR A 310 5.51 -3.71 -19.48
C TYR A 310 4.96 -2.32 -19.22
N PHE A 311 5.29 -1.37 -20.09
CA PHE A 311 4.67 -0.04 -20.15
C PHE A 311 3.86 0.06 -21.42
N GLU A 312 2.53 0.06 -21.29
CA GLU A 312 1.59 -0.01 -22.40
C GLU A 312 0.67 1.21 -22.42
N GLU A 313 0.69 1.97 -23.52
CA GLU A 313 -0.21 3.12 -23.72
C GLU A 313 -0.09 4.19 -22.61
N CYS A 314 1.07 4.32 -21.96
CA CYS A 314 1.31 5.37 -20.97
C CYS A 314 1.52 6.73 -21.64
N GLU A 315 1.06 7.80 -21.00
CA GLU A 315 1.08 9.15 -21.56
C GLU A 315 1.69 10.19 -20.61
N ALA A 316 2.71 10.91 -21.08
CA ALA A 316 3.17 12.16 -20.46
C ALA A 316 2.61 13.37 -21.22
N VAL A 317 1.84 14.22 -20.52
CA VAL A 317 1.19 15.39 -21.11
C VAL A 317 1.76 16.70 -20.57
N GLY A 318 1.84 17.72 -21.41
CA GLY A 318 2.40 19.01 -21.04
C GLY A 318 2.50 19.96 -22.22
N ASP A 319 2.38 21.27 -21.93
CA ASP A 319 2.34 22.33 -22.93
C ASP A 319 3.64 23.14 -23.00
N ASN A 320 4.42 23.15 -21.92
CA ASN A 320 5.65 23.93 -21.78
C ASN A 320 6.92 23.05 -21.88
N LEU A 321 8.09 23.68 -21.83
CA LEU A 321 9.36 22.98 -22.01
C LEU A 321 9.69 22.00 -20.88
N LEU A 322 9.14 22.16 -19.68
CA LEU A 322 9.47 21.37 -18.47
C LEU A 322 8.45 20.26 -18.17
N SER A 323 7.45 20.08 -19.02
CA SER A 323 6.38 19.07 -18.89
C SER A 323 6.26 18.24 -20.17
N GLY A 324 5.46 17.17 -20.15
CA GLY A 324 5.21 16.32 -21.31
C GLY A 324 6.39 15.42 -21.68
N ARG A 325 7.18 14.99 -20.69
CA ARG A 325 8.42 14.22 -20.90
C ARG A 325 8.32 12.82 -20.31
N GLY A 326 8.87 11.84 -21.03
CA GLY A 326 8.95 10.45 -20.57
C GLY A 326 7.59 9.78 -20.54
N GLY A 327 7.07 9.34 -21.70
CA GLY A 327 5.70 8.85 -21.81
C GLY A 327 5.38 7.69 -20.88
N ALA A 328 6.35 6.83 -20.61
CA ALA A 328 6.28 5.83 -19.55
C ALA A 328 7.08 6.25 -18.30
N ILE A 329 8.37 6.56 -18.47
CA ILE A 329 9.31 6.79 -17.36
C ILE A 329 9.99 8.14 -17.50
N TYR A 330 10.05 8.89 -16.40
CA TYR A 330 10.91 10.05 -16.24
C TYR A 330 11.87 9.82 -15.07
N ILE A 331 13.18 10.04 -15.30
CA ILE A 331 14.22 9.95 -14.28
C ILE A 331 14.92 11.29 -14.17
N ASN A 332 14.96 11.86 -12.97
CA ASN A 332 15.72 13.06 -12.62
C ASN A 332 16.95 12.67 -11.79
N LEU A 333 18.15 12.87 -12.33
CA LEU A 333 19.41 12.71 -11.59
C LEU A 333 19.80 14.06 -11.00
N GLU A 334 19.67 14.24 -9.68
CA GLU A 334 19.82 15.54 -9.03
C GLU A 334 21.29 15.96 -8.81
N GLN A 335 22.22 15.03 -8.69
CA GLN A 335 23.65 15.33 -8.54
C GLN A 335 24.49 14.60 -9.60
N ASP A 336 25.79 14.94 -9.65
CA ASP A 336 26.77 14.27 -10.48
C ASP A 336 27.32 13.10 -9.66
N SER A 337 26.78 11.90 -9.83
CA SER A 337 27.27 10.69 -9.16
C SER A 337 27.13 9.49 -10.09
N PRO A 338 28.04 8.49 -10.02
CA PRO A 338 27.89 7.25 -10.75
C PRO A 338 26.71 6.45 -10.15
N TYR A 339 25.50 6.78 -10.58
CA TYR A 339 24.28 6.11 -10.12
C TYR A 339 24.07 4.81 -10.93
N GLU A 340 24.02 3.67 -10.25
CA GLU A 340 23.69 2.37 -10.88
C GLU A 340 22.17 2.16 -11.02
N PHE A 341 21.43 3.10 -11.63
CA PHE A 341 20.02 2.82 -11.93
C PHE A 341 19.99 2.00 -13.21
N LYS A 342 19.10 1.02 -13.28
CA LYS A 342 19.08 0.08 -14.37
C LYS A 342 17.67 -0.16 -14.87
N ILE A 343 17.45 0.20 -16.11
CA ILE A 343 16.34 -0.31 -16.93
C ILE A 343 16.89 -1.50 -17.69
N GLY A 344 16.69 -2.69 -17.11
CA GLY A 344 17.31 -3.93 -17.54
C GLY A 344 16.56 -4.67 -18.63
N TYR A 345 17.06 -5.88 -18.95
CA TYR A 345 16.44 -6.78 -19.91
C TYR A 345 15.01 -7.17 -19.52
N GLY A 346 14.17 -7.40 -20.53
CA GLY A 346 12.76 -7.76 -20.33
C GLY A 346 11.88 -6.58 -19.93
N VAL A 347 12.31 -5.34 -20.21
CA VAL A 347 11.46 -4.15 -20.11
C VAL A 347 10.91 -3.80 -21.49
N TYR A 348 9.60 -3.75 -21.61
CA TYR A 348 8.90 -3.55 -22.88
C TYR A 348 8.11 -2.24 -22.88
N PHE A 349 8.29 -1.44 -23.93
CA PHE A 349 7.56 -0.20 -24.14
C PHE A 349 6.65 -0.32 -25.37
N LYS A 350 5.33 -0.17 -25.18
CA LYS A 350 4.34 -0.35 -26.25
C LYS A 350 3.40 0.86 -26.31
N LEU A 351 3.39 1.55 -27.45
CA LEU A 351 2.43 2.62 -27.75
C LEU A 351 2.39 3.77 -26.73
N ASN A 352 3.49 4.03 -26.02
CA ASN A 352 3.59 5.16 -25.10
C ASN A 352 3.68 6.49 -25.86
N GLN A 353 3.30 7.58 -25.21
CA GLN A 353 3.25 8.91 -25.81
C GLN A 353 3.81 9.96 -24.85
N ALA A 354 4.56 10.91 -25.39
CA ALA A 354 5.01 12.09 -24.67
C ALA A 354 4.72 13.32 -25.53
N SER A 355 4.05 14.33 -24.98
CA SER A 355 3.71 15.53 -25.75
C SER A 355 4.92 16.40 -26.12
N LYS A 356 6.09 16.18 -25.47
CA LYS A 356 7.36 16.86 -25.75
C LYS A 356 8.49 15.90 -26.10
N PHE A 357 9.11 15.24 -25.10
CA PHE A 357 10.37 14.51 -25.28
C PHE A 357 10.34 13.14 -24.61
N GLY A 358 11.01 12.15 -25.22
CA GLY A 358 11.13 10.81 -24.65
C GLY A 358 9.80 10.06 -24.70
N ARG A 359 9.46 9.50 -25.87
CA ARG A 359 8.22 8.72 -26.08
C ARG A 359 8.00 7.70 -24.97
N ASP A 360 9.06 6.97 -24.63
CA ASP A 360 9.03 5.92 -23.61
C ASP A 360 9.71 6.39 -22.33
N GLY A 361 11.00 6.69 -22.41
CA GLY A 361 11.82 7.16 -21.30
C GLY A 361 12.36 8.57 -21.54
N PHE A 362 12.50 9.34 -20.47
CA PHE A 362 13.27 10.57 -20.44
C PHE A 362 14.18 10.57 -19.21
N VAL A 363 15.47 10.85 -19.40
CA VAL A 363 16.42 11.03 -18.30
C VAL A 363 16.93 12.46 -18.33
N TYR A 364 16.76 13.15 -17.21
CA TYR A 364 17.40 14.42 -16.94
C TYR A 364 18.69 14.16 -16.15
N CYS A 365 19.83 14.39 -16.78
CA CYS A 365 21.15 14.32 -16.15
C CYS A 365 21.89 15.64 -16.42
N LYS A 366 22.65 16.12 -15.44
CA LYS A 366 23.47 17.34 -15.59
C LYS A 366 24.67 17.11 -16.52
N ASN A 367 25.24 15.92 -16.46
CA ASN A 367 26.37 15.50 -17.26
C ASN A 367 26.03 14.18 -17.97
N ILE A 368 26.19 14.16 -19.30
CA ILE A 368 25.89 12.98 -20.13
C ILE A 368 26.95 11.89 -19.96
N ASP A 369 28.18 12.26 -19.60
CA ASP A 369 29.26 11.28 -19.40
C ASP A 369 29.01 10.41 -18.16
N ASP A 370 28.33 10.97 -17.14
CA ASP A 370 27.95 10.27 -15.92
C ASP A 370 26.76 9.31 -16.14
N LEU A 371 26.00 9.50 -17.22
CA LEU A 371 24.84 8.66 -17.53
C LEU A 371 25.22 7.27 -18.02
N ASN A 372 26.40 7.08 -18.62
CA ASN A 372 26.91 5.79 -19.09
C ASN A 372 25.82 4.84 -19.66
N LEU A 373 25.13 5.31 -20.71
CA LEU A 373 23.90 4.70 -21.24
C LEU A 373 24.00 3.18 -21.49
N GLU A 374 25.16 2.71 -21.98
CA GLU A 374 25.39 1.29 -22.31
C GLU A 374 25.32 0.36 -21.10
N GLN A 375 25.47 0.88 -19.87
CA GLN A 375 25.38 0.09 -18.64
C GLN A 375 24.02 0.18 -17.97
N LEU A 376 23.29 1.29 -18.18
CA LEU A 376 22.07 1.61 -17.45
C LEU A 376 20.78 1.25 -18.22
N PHE A 377 20.84 1.22 -19.55
CA PHE A 377 19.70 0.83 -20.40
C PHE A 377 20.08 -0.41 -21.21
N LEU A 378 19.63 -1.58 -20.75
CA LEU A 378 19.92 -2.85 -21.41
C LEU A 378 18.69 -3.29 -22.20
N PHE A 379 18.68 -2.94 -23.49
CA PHE A 379 17.66 -3.38 -24.44
C PHE A 379 18.16 -4.65 -25.17
N ASP A 380 17.26 -5.61 -25.37
CA ASP A 380 17.46 -6.81 -26.21
C ASP A 380 16.91 -6.67 -27.63
#